data_AF-A0AAW9KDU5-F1
#
_entry.id   AF-A0AAW9KDU5-F1
#
_cell.length_a   1.000
_cell.length_b   1.000
_cell.length_c   1.000
_cell.angle_alpha   90.00
_cell.angle_beta   90.00
_cell.angle_gamma   90.00
#
_symmetry.space_group_name_H-M   'P 1'
#
loop_
_entity.id
_entity.type
_entity.pdbx_description
1 polymer ?
#
loop_
_entity_poly.entity_id
_entity_poly.type
_entity_poly.pdbx_seq_one_letter_code
_entity_poly.pdbx_strand_id
1 'polypeptide(L)'
;HHRVQIEDEALEAAVELSDRYITDRFMPDKAIDLIDEASAKVRIENLTSPPDVKETQIKIEEVAREKEESIKNQDFEKAAYLRDKERELKDKVDNLRINWNSNENVKYIVDREKIAKVVSVWSKIPLEKLTEQESEKLLRLEEALHERVIGQKEAVMAVAKAVRRARVGLKDPNRPIGTFIFCGPTGVGKTELSNALAETMFGDKKNLIRIDMSEYMEKHSVSRLIGAPPGYI
;
A
#
# COMPACT_ATOMS: atom_id res chain seq x y z
N HIS A 1 12.19 -0.80 23.85
CA HIS A 1 12.01 0.59 23.38
C HIS A 1 10.54 0.96 23.18
N HIS A 2 9.73 0.18 22.43
CA HIS A 2 8.34 0.56 22.11
C HIS A 2 7.21 -0.13 22.90
N ARG A 3 7.54 -1.06 23.82
CA ARG A 3 6.55 -1.85 24.60
C ARG A 3 5.50 -2.55 23.72
N VAL A 4 5.89 -2.95 22.51
CA VAL A 4 5.10 -3.78 21.60
C VAL A 4 5.60 -5.22 21.65
N GLN A 5 4.72 -6.18 21.37
CA GLN A 5 5.07 -7.56 21.08
C GLN A 5 5.23 -7.70 19.56
N ILE A 6 6.40 -8.13 19.10
CA ILE A 6 6.65 -8.39 17.69
C ILE A 6 6.47 -9.89 17.47
N GLU A 7 5.63 -10.27 16.52
CA GLU A 7 5.45 -11.67 16.15
C GLU A 7 6.57 -12.16 15.24
N ASP A 8 6.86 -13.46 15.28
CA ASP A 8 7.89 -14.06 14.43
C ASP A 8 7.60 -13.86 12.94
N GLU A 9 6.32 -13.93 12.55
CA GLU A 9 5.88 -13.64 11.18
C GLU A 9 6.19 -12.20 10.74
N ALA A 10 6.19 -11.24 11.69
CA ALA A 10 6.56 -9.86 11.41
C ALA A 10 8.06 -9.70 11.18
N LEU A 11 8.89 -10.45 11.89
CA LEU A 11 10.34 -10.50 11.68
C LEU A 11 10.68 -11.09 10.31
N GLU A 12 10.07 -12.23 9.96
CA GLU A 12 10.23 -12.86 8.65
C GLU A 12 9.77 -11.92 7.52
N ALA A 13 8.60 -11.28 7.68
CA ALA A 13 8.08 -10.33 6.72
C ALA A 13 8.99 -9.09 6.56
N ALA A 14 9.56 -8.58 7.65
CA ALA A 14 10.47 -7.44 7.58
C ALA A 14 11.72 -7.78 6.76
N VAL A 15 12.24 -9.00 6.91
CA VAL A 15 13.38 -9.49 6.12
C VAL A 15 12.98 -9.69 4.66
N GLU A 16 11.92 -10.45 4.40
CA GLU A 16 11.49 -10.82 3.05
C GLU A 16 11.06 -9.59 2.22
N LEU A 17 10.21 -8.74 2.78
CA LEU A 17 9.65 -7.59 2.08
C LEU A 17 10.68 -6.47 1.91
N SER A 18 11.57 -6.25 2.89
CA SER A 18 12.65 -5.27 2.72
C SER A 18 13.66 -5.70 1.67
N ASP A 19 13.97 -6.99 1.58
CA ASP A 19 14.87 -7.49 0.54
C ASP A 19 14.28 -7.33 -0.86
N ARG A 20 12.99 -7.65 -0.99
CA ARG A 20 12.31 -7.65 -2.28
C ARG A 20 11.93 -6.26 -2.80
N TYR A 21 11.50 -5.35 -1.92
CA TYR A 21 10.87 -4.09 -2.35
C TYR A 21 11.66 -2.82 -1.97
N ILE A 22 12.66 -2.91 -1.09
CA ILE A 22 13.51 -1.78 -0.68
C ILE A 22 14.94 -2.05 -1.16
N THR A 23 15.21 -1.66 -2.41
CA THR A 23 16.46 -1.95 -3.12
C THR A 23 17.54 -0.89 -2.94
N ASP A 24 17.18 0.29 -2.42
CA ASP A 24 18.07 1.42 -2.17
C ASP A 24 18.80 1.35 -0.82
N ARG A 25 18.49 0.34 0.01
CA ARG A 25 19.10 0.10 1.33
C ARG A 25 19.63 -1.32 1.48
N PHE A 26 20.53 -1.50 2.46
CA PHE A 26 21.22 -2.77 2.71
C PHE A 26 20.69 -3.49 3.95
N MET A 27 20.78 -4.82 3.93
CA MET A 27 20.55 -5.66 5.10
C MET A 27 21.73 -5.56 6.09
N PRO A 28 21.49 -5.71 7.41
CA PRO A 28 20.21 -5.92 8.10
C PRO A 28 19.45 -4.62 8.43
N ASP A 29 20.06 -3.46 8.19
CA ASP A 29 19.59 -2.13 8.62
C ASP A 29 18.14 -1.85 8.20
N LYS A 30 17.83 -2.09 6.92
CA LYS A 30 16.47 -1.87 6.38
C LYS A 30 15.38 -2.70 7.07
N ALA A 31 15.68 -3.91 7.52
CA ALA A 31 14.70 -4.74 8.22
C ALA A 31 14.49 -4.27 9.66
N ILE A 32 15.56 -3.80 10.31
CA ILE A 32 15.51 -3.23 11.66
C ILE A 32 14.69 -1.93 11.65
N ASP A 33 14.93 -1.05 10.68
CA ASP A 33 14.18 0.20 10.53
C ASP A 33 12.67 -0.04 10.34
N LEU A 34 12.30 -1.03 9.51
CA LEU A 34 10.89 -1.37 9.30
C LEU A 34 10.21 -1.82 10.59
N ILE A 35 10.90 -2.63 11.39
CA ILE A 35 10.40 -3.09 12.69
C ILE A 35 10.26 -1.90 13.64
N ASP A 36 11.23 -0.98 13.67
CA ASP A 36 11.20 0.19 14.53
C ASP A 36 10.03 1.12 14.17
N GLU A 37 9.86 1.42 12.88
CA GLU A 37 8.78 2.28 12.39
C GLU A 37 7.41 1.64 12.59
N ALA A 38 7.25 0.34 12.31
CA ALA A 38 6.01 -0.38 12.57
C ALA A 38 5.68 -0.38 14.07
N SER A 39 6.69 -0.58 14.93
CA SER A 39 6.54 -0.53 16.39
C SER A 39 6.11 0.85 16.88
N ALA A 40 6.73 1.91 16.36
CA ALA A 40 6.38 3.28 16.68
C ALA A 40 4.96 3.61 16.22
N LYS A 41 4.57 3.17 15.01
CA LYS A 41 3.25 3.41 14.43
C LYS A 41 2.15 2.70 15.22
N VAL A 42 2.31 1.43 15.54
CA VAL A 42 1.37 0.67 16.38
C VAL A 42 1.21 1.36 17.74
N ARG A 43 2.32 1.81 18.33
CA ARG A 43 2.26 2.53 19.60
C ARG A 43 1.49 3.85 19.48
N ILE A 44 1.72 4.65 18.43
CA ILE A 44 1.02 5.93 18.22
C ILE A 44 -0.47 5.71 17.98
N GLU A 45 -0.85 4.77 17.11
CA GLU A 45 -2.25 4.42 16.82
C GLU A 45 -3.04 4.07 18.09
N ASN A 46 -2.39 3.41 19.05
CA ASN A 46 -3.00 3.01 20.31
C ASN A 46 -2.93 4.07 21.42
N LEU A 47 -2.04 5.07 21.31
CA LEU A 47 -1.97 6.21 22.23
C LEU A 47 -2.96 7.32 21.84
N THR A 48 -3.37 7.39 20.58
CA THR A 48 -4.40 8.34 20.15
C THR A 48 -5.78 7.94 20.67
N SER A 49 -6.47 8.89 21.31
CA SER A 49 -7.86 8.72 21.74
C SER A 49 -8.73 8.21 20.60
N PRO A 50 -9.68 7.29 20.85
CA PRO A 50 -10.59 6.78 19.84
C PRO A 50 -11.26 7.91 19.05
N PRO A 51 -11.53 7.72 17.74
CA PRO A 51 -12.27 8.69 16.92
C PRO A 51 -13.57 9.15 17.59
N ASP A 52 -14.28 8.21 18.23
CA ASP A 52 -15.51 8.47 18.98
C ASP A 52 -15.34 9.47 20.13
N VAL A 53 -14.20 9.42 20.84
CA VAL A 53 -13.90 10.37 21.93
C VAL A 53 -13.66 11.76 21.34
N LYS A 54 -12.93 11.83 20.23
CA LYS A 54 -12.62 13.11 19.56
C LYS A 54 -13.89 13.76 18.98
N GLU A 55 -14.75 12.98 18.32
CA GLU A 55 -16.04 13.47 17.82
C GLU A 55 -16.97 13.94 18.95
N THR A 56 -17.02 13.18 20.05
CA THR A 56 -17.86 13.55 21.20
C THR A 56 -17.33 14.81 21.89
N GLN A 57 -16.01 15.01 21.92
CA GLN A 57 -15.38 16.24 22.42
C GLN A 57 -15.78 17.47 21.60
N ILE A 58 -15.81 17.36 20.26
CA ILE A 58 -16.27 18.43 19.36
C ILE A 58 -17.75 18.75 19.65
N LYS A 59 -18.60 17.73 19.81
CA LYS A 59 -20.02 17.92 20.16
C LYS A 59 -20.20 18.61 21.51
N ILE A 60 -19.34 18.34 22.50
CA ILE A 60 -19.37 19.04 23.80
C ILE A 60 -19.05 20.52 23.62
N GLU A 61 -18.05 20.86 22.80
CA GLU A 61 -17.70 22.26 22.50
C GLU A 61 -18.83 23.01 21.79
N GLU A 62 -19.48 22.36 20.82
CA GLU A 62 -20.66 22.92 20.12
C GLU A 62 -21.81 23.19 21.09
N VAL A 63 -22.16 22.21 21.93
CA VAL A 63 -23.24 22.34 22.93
C VAL A 63 -22.90 23.39 23.98
N ALA A 64 -21.64 23.49 24.41
CA ALA A 64 -21.19 24.51 25.34
C ALA A 64 -21.35 25.93 24.77
N ARG A 65 -21.02 26.12 23.48
CA ARG A 65 -21.20 27.39 22.78
C ARG A 65 -22.68 27.76 22.66
N GLU A 66 -23.52 26.82 22.24
CA GLU A 66 -24.98 27.04 22.14
C GLU A 66 -25.62 27.37 23.50
N LYS A 67 -25.12 26.75 24.57
CA LYS A 67 -25.56 27.02 25.95
C LYS A 67 -25.22 28.45 26.35
N GLU A 68 -24.00 28.92 26.11
CA GLU A 68 -23.59 30.30 26.40
C GLU A 68 -24.42 31.32 25.61
N GLU A 69 -24.73 31.04 24.35
CA GLU A 69 -25.59 31.88 23.52
C GLU A 69 -27.02 31.94 24.07
N SER A 70 -27.57 30.81 24.49
CA SER A 70 -28.90 30.73 25.10
C SER A 70 -28.99 31.50 26.42
N ILE A 71 -27.91 31.48 27.23
CA ILE A 71 -27.81 32.28 28.47
C ILE A 71 -27.79 33.78 28.15
N LYS A 72 -27.04 34.20 27.13
CA LYS A 72 -27.00 35.61 26.69
C LYS A 72 -28.36 36.11 26.21
N ASN A 73 -29.13 35.24 25.56
CA ASN A 73 -30.47 35.52 25.06
C ASN A 73 -31.57 35.38 26.14
N GLN A 74 -31.20 35.09 27.40
CA GLN A 74 -32.12 34.86 28.52
C GLN A 74 -33.11 33.69 28.30
N ASP A 75 -32.78 32.76 27.41
CA ASP A 75 -33.54 31.53 27.18
C ASP A 75 -33.07 30.46 28.17
N PHE A 76 -33.59 30.55 29.40
CA PHE A 76 -33.18 29.70 30.51
C PHE A 76 -33.65 28.25 30.37
N GLU A 77 -34.77 27.99 29.70
CA GLU A 77 -35.25 26.62 29.44
C GLU A 77 -34.32 25.89 28.47
N LYS A 78 -33.95 26.53 27.36
CA LYS A 78 -33.01 25.96 26.40
C LYS A 78 -31.62 25.79 26.99
N ALA A 79 -31.16 26.76 27.79
CA ALA A 79 -29.89 26.65 28.51
C ALA A 79 -29.87 25.48 29.50
N ALA A 80 -30.97 25.19 30.19
CA ALA A 80 -31.09 24.04 31.09
C ALA A 80 -31.01 22.71 30.31
N TYR A 81 -31.73 22.59 29.19
CA TYR A 81 -31.65 21.42 28.32
C TYR A 81 -30.23 21.18 27.79
N LEU A 82 -29.56 22.22 27.31
CA LEU A 82 -28.19 22.12 26.79
C LEU A 82 -27.18 21.78 27.89
N ARG A 83 -27.38 22.24 29.13
CA ARG A 83 -26.57 21.85 30.29
C ARG A 83 -26.68 20.36 30.58
N ASP A 84 -27.89 19.82 30.57
CA ASP A 84 -28.11 18.40 30.86
C ASP A 84 -27.57 17.53 29.72
N LYS A 85 -27.68 17.98 28.46
CA LYS A 85 -27.06 17.34 27.29
C LYS A 85 -25.53 17.37 27.33
N GLU A 86 -24.93 18.49 27.75
CA GLU A 86 -23.47 18.59 27.95
C GLU A 86 -22.99 17.60 29.02
N ARG A 87 -23.75 17.46 30.12
CA ARG A 87 -23.46 16.50 31.18
C ARG A 87 -23.53 15.06 30.67
N GLU A 88 -24.58 14.72 29.92
CA GLU A 88 -24.71 13.38 29.33
C GLU A 88 -23.54 13.05 28.38
N LEU A 89 -23.11 14.01 27.56
CA LEU A 89 -21.96 13.84 26.66
C LEU A 89 -20.64 13.70 27.43
N LYS A 90 -20.46 14.45 28.53
CA LYS A 90 -19.30 14.30 29.42
C LYS A 90 -19.27 12.92 30.09
N ASP A 91 -20.40 12.47 30.62
CA ASP A 91 -20.53 11.14 31.22
C ASP A 91 -20.25 10.03 30.19
N LYS A 92 -20.65 10.22 28.91
CA LYS A 92 -20.29 9.31 27.82
C LYS A 92 -18.79 9.29 27.55
N VAL A 93 -18.12 10.45 27.51
CA VAL A 93 -16.66 10.53 27.31
C VAL A 93 -15.91 9.85 28.46
N ASP A 94 -16.34 10.07 29.70
CA ASP A 94 -15.69 9.45 30.86
C ASP A 94 -15.87 7.92 30.85
N ASN A 95 -17.06 7.42 30.52
CA ASN A 95 -17.28 5.98 30.33
C ASN A 95 -16.42 5.40 29.19
N LEU A 96 -16.33 6.10 28.06
CA LEU A 96 -15.48 5.69 26.94
C LEU A 96 -13.99 5.67 27.32
N ARG A 97 -13.52 6.65 28.11
CA ARG A 97 -12.15 6.71 28.62
C ARG A 97 -11.85 5.60 29.63
N ILE A 98 -12.80 5.30 30.53
CA ILE A 98 -12.66 4.20 31.49
C ILE A 98 -12.57 2.86 30.76
N ASN A 99 -13.45 2.64 29.78
CA ASN A 99 -13.42 1.44 28.93
C ASN A 99 -12.17 1.34 28.05
N TRP A 100 -11.59 2.48 27.66
CA TRP A 100 -10.33 2.52 26.93
C TRP A 100 -9.12 2.19 27.82
N ASN A 101 -9.06 2.78 29.01
CA ASN A 101 -7.97 2.53 29.96
C ASN A 101 -8.04 1.12 30.57
N SER A 102 -9.23 0.52 30.72
CA SER A 102 -9.34 -0.88 31.14
C SER A 102 -8.87 -1.87 30.08
N ASN A 103 -8.73 -1.43 28.83
CA ASN A 103 -8.08 -2.17 27.74
C ASN A 103 -6.54 -1.98 27.70
N GLU A 104 -5.90 -1.39 28.72
CA GLU A 104 -4.43 -1.32 28.84
C GLU A 104 -3.72 -2.69 28.79
N ASN A 105 -4.46 -3.79 28.95
CA ASN A 105 -3.92 -5.16 28.78
C ASN A 105 -3.94 -5.66 27.33
N VAL A 106 -4.42 -4.88 26.35
CA VAL A 106 -4.28 -5.25 24.94
C VAL A 106 -2.82 -5.09 24.57
N LYS A 107 -2.12 -6.23 24.46
CA LYS A 107 -0.75 -6.26 23.96
C LYS A 107 -0.73 -5.61 22.58
N TYR A 108 0.09 -4.58 22.43
CA TYR A 108 0.32 -3.95 21.13
C TYR A 108 1.13 -4.91 20.26
N ILE A 109 0.48 -5.54 19.28
CA ILE A 109 1.10 -6.55 18.44
C ILE A 109 1.55 -5.93 17.12
N VAL A 110 2.78 -6.23 16.72
CA VAL A 110 3.30 -5.99 15.37
C VAL A 110 3.24 -7.32 14.63
N ASP A 111 2.31 -7.41 13.68
CA ASP A 111 2.10 -8.55 12.79
C ASP A 111 2.73 -8.29 11.41
N ARG A 112 2.64 -9.28 10.51
CA ARG A 112 3.08 -9.18 9.11
C ARG A 112 2.39 -8.05 8.36
N GLU A 113 1.12 -7.79 8.61
CA GLU A 113 0.34 -6.79 7.88
C GLU A 113 0.78 -5.37 8.22
N LYS A 114 1.12 -5.10 9.49
CA LYS A 114 1.70 -3.84 9.95
C LYS A 114 3.04 -3.56 9.27
N ILE A 115 3.89 -4.59 9.11
CA ILE A 115 5.14 -4.46 8.37
C ILE A 115 4.90 -4.17 6.89
N ALA A 116 4.00 -4.91 6.24
CA ALA A 116 3.65 -4.69 4.83
C ALA A 116 3.10 -3.28 4.59
N LYS A 117 2.33 -2.71 5.54
CA LYS A 117 1.85 -1.32 5.49
C LYS A 117 3.00 -0.31 5.49
N VAL A 118 4.04 -0.51 6.30
CA VAL A 118 5.21 0.38 6.31
C VAL A 118 6.00 0.26 5.00
N VAL A 119 6.23 -0.98 4.52
CA VAL A 119 6.90 -1.23 3.24
C VAL A 119 6.16 -0.59 2.07
N SER A 120 4.83 -0.64 2.07
CA SER A 120 3.98 0.00 1.06
C SER A 120 4.23 1.51 0.99
N VAL A 121 4.33 2.17 2.14
CA VAL A 121 4.59 3.62 2.24
C VAL A 121 5.99 3.95 1.71
N TRP A 122 7.00 3.16 2.09
CA TRP A 122 8.38 3.38 1.67
C TRP A 122 8.59 3.14 0.17
N SER A 123 8.08 2.02 -0.33
CA SER A 123 8.24 1.61 -1.74
C SER A 123 7.23 2.27 -2.68
N LYS A 124 6.17 2.92 -2.14
CA LYS A 124 5.01 3.44 -2.88
C LYS A 124 4.26 2.36 -3.68
N ILE A 125 4.45 1.09 -3.33
CA ILE A 125 3.75 -0.05 -3.93
C ILE A 125 2.49 -0.32 -3.11
N PRO A 126 1.30 -0.44 -3.73
CA PRO A 126 0.05 -0.73 -2.99
C PRO A 126 0.14 -1.99 -2.13
N LEU A 127 -0.46 -1.94 -0.94
CA LEU A 127 -0.44 -3.03 0.04
C LEU A 127 -1.03 -4.34 -0.51
N GLU A 128 -2.04 -4.26 -1.39
CA GLU A 128 -2.67 -5.43 -2.02
C GLU A 128 -1.70 -6.20 -2.92
N LYS A 129 -0.59 -5.57 -3.32
CA LYS A 129 0.49 -6.20 -4.09
C LYS A 129 1.58 -6.82 -3.20
N LEU A 130 1.51 -6.66 -1.88
CA LEU A 130 2.53 -7.13 -0.92
C LEU A 130 2.06 -8.34 -0.08
N THR A 131 0.77 -8.69 -0.12
CA THR A 131 0.15 -9.76 0.70
C THR A 131 -0.19 -11.01 -0.13
N GLU A 132 -0.69 -12.08 0.52
CA GLU A 132 -1.07 -13.39 -0.08
C GLU A 132 -1.87 -13.31 -1.39
N GLN A 133 -2.59 -12.20 -1.63
CA GLN A 133 -3.28 -11.93 -2.89
C GLN A 133 -2.35 -11.95 -4.12
N GLU A 134 -1.07 -11.58 -3.98
CA GLU A 134 -0.11 -11.66 -5.10
C GLU A 134 0.15 -13.12 -5.50
N SER A 135 0.27 -14.03 -4.54
CA SER A 135 0.48 -15.47 -4.79
C SER A 135 -0.70 -16.10 -5.52
N GLU A 136 -1.93 -15.80 -5.10
CA GLU A 136 -3.13 -16.28 -5.81
C GLU A 136 -3.25 -15.69 -7.22
N LYS A 137 -2.96 -14.38 -7.39
CA LYS A 137 -2.92 -13.74 -8.71
C LYS A 137 -1.88 -14.39 -9.62
N LEU A 138 -0.72 -14.76 -9.09
CA LEU A 138 0.33 -15.44 -9.85
C LEU A 138 -0.10 -16.86 -10.25
N LEU A 139 -0.81 -17.59 -9.37
CA LEU A 139 -1.35 -18.92 -9.69
C LEU A 139 -2.35 -18.85 -10.85
N ARG A 140 -3.21 -17.82 -10.87
CA ARG A 140 -4.26 -17.61 -11.89
C ARG A 140 -3.82 -16.73 -13.07
N LEU A 141 -2.53 -16.39 -13.18
CA LEU A 141 -2.03 -15.45 -14.19
C LEU A 141 -2.33 -15.91 -15.62
N GLU A 142 -2.24 -17.21 -15.91
CA GLU A 142 -2.56 -17.75 -17.24
C GLU A 142 -4.03 -17.56 -17.60
N GLU A 143 -4.93 -17.80 -16.64
CA GLU A 143 -6.38 -17.63 -16.81
C GLU A 143 -6.72 -16.15 -17.02
N ALA A 144 -6.18 -15.27 -16.18
CA ALA A 144 -6.39 -13.82 -16.28
C ALA A 144 -5.88 -13.24 -17.61
N LEU A 145 -4.76 -13.74 -18.14
CA LEU A 145 -4.27 -13.34 -19.46
C LEU A 145 -5.18 -13.85 -20.58
N HIS A 146 -5.76 -15.05 -20.44
CA HIS A 146 -6.67 -15.64 -21.42
C HIS A 146 -8.05 -14.96 -21.49
N GLU A 147 -8.46 -14.22 -20.47
CA GLU A 147 -9.68 -13.39 -20.53
C GLU A 147 -9.61 -12.35 -21.65
N ARG A 148 -8.40 -11.91 -22.02
CA ARG A 148 -8.16 -10.89 -23.05
C ARG A 148 -7.43 -11.42 -24.28
N VAL A 149 -6.47 -12.31 -24.07
CA VAL A 149 -5.65 -12.88 -25.15
C VAL A 149 -6.29 -14.17 -25.63
N ILE A 150 -7.02 -14.05 -26.74
CA ILE A 150 -7.70 -15.17 -27.39
C ILE A 150 -6.66 -16.03 -28.15
N GLY A 151 -6.63 -17.32 -27.86
CA GLY A 151 -5.65 -18.25 -28.46
C GLY A 151 -4.25 -18.08 -27.85
N GLN A 152 -3.19 -18.24 -28.65
CA GLN A 152 -1.79 -18.02 -28.24
C GLN A 152 -1.36 -18.74 -26.94
N LYS A 153 -1.91 -19.94 -26.68
CA LYS A 153 -1.72 -20.70 -25.43
C LYS A 153 -0.26 -20.87 -25.04
N GLU A 154 0.60 -21.17 -26.03
CA GLU A 154 2.03 -21.35 -25.80
C GLU A 154 2.72 -20.06 -25.32
N ALA A 155 2.38 -18.92 -25.93
CA ALA A 155 2.94 -17.62 -25.55
C ALA A 155 2.48 -17.20 -24.15
N VAL A 156 1.18 -17.33 -23.86
CA VAL A 156 0.61 -17.02 -22.54
C VAL A 156 1.26 -17.88 -21.45
N MET A 157 1.34 -19.20 -21.66
CA MET A 157 1.95 -20.13 -20.72
C MET A 157 3.45 -19.83 -20.51
N ALA A 158 4.20 -19.52 -21.58
CA ALA A 158 5.62 -19.19 -21.47
C ALA A 158 5.85 -17.92 -20.64
N VAL A 159 5.05 -16.87 -20.88
CA VAL A 159 5.10 -15.62 -20.12
C VAL A 159 4.76 -15.86 -18.66
N ALA A 160 3.63 -16.51 -18.38
CA ALA A 160 3.18 -16.74 -17.01
C ALA A 160 4.15 -17.62 -16.21
N LYS A 161 4.71 -18.67 -16.80
CA LYS A 161 5.76 -19.49 -16.15
C LYS A 161 7.01 -18.67 -15.83
N ALA A 162 7.47 -17.82 -16.74
CA ALA A 162 8.64 -16.98 -16.50
C ALA A 162 8.38 -15.94 -15.40
N VAL A 163 7.22 -15.28 -15.40
CA VAL A 163 6.83 -14.32 -14.36
C VAL A 163 6.72 -14.99 -12.99
N ARG A 164 6.08 -16.17 -12.92
CA ARG A 164 6.00 -16.97 -11.68
C ARG A 164 7.39 -17.29 -11.13
N ARG A 165 8.29 -17.85 -11.95
CA ARG A 165 9.68 -18.16 -11.53
C ARG A 165 10.42 -16.95 -11.01
N ALA A 166 10.26 -15.80 -11.66
CA ALA A 166 10.92 -14.58 -11.25
C ALA A 166 10.40 -14.01 -9.93
N ARG A 167 9.10 -14.20 -9.64
CA ARG A 167 8.47 -13.71 -8.40
C ARG A 167 8.74 -14.61 -7.19
N VAL A 168 8.98 -15.90 -7.38
CA VAL A 168 9.39 -16.82 -6.30
C VAL A 168 10.90 -16.78 -6.00
N GLY A 169 11.61 -15.76 -6.47
CA GLY A 169 13.04 -15.57 -6.17
C GLY A 169 14.01 -16.53 -6.87
N LEU A 170 13.53 -17.35 -7.81
CA LEU A 170 14.37 -18.30 -8.56
C LEU A 170 15.09 -17.67 -9.77
N LYS A 171 15.12 -16.33 -9.85
CA LYS A 171 15.86 -15.59 -10.90
C LYS A 171 17.05 -14.84 -10.32
N ASP A 172 18.00 -14.53 -11.18
CA ASP A 172 19.06 -13.57 -10.90
C ASP A 172 18.46 -12.17 -10.61
N PRO A 173 18.75 -11.57 -9.44
CA PRO A 173 18.29 -10.22 -9.08
C PRO A 173 18.73 -9.14 -10.07
N ASN A 174 19.87 -9.32 -10.75
CA ASN A 174 20.42 -8.36 -11.71
C ASN A 174 19.77 -8.44 -13.09
N ARG A 175 18.75 -9.29 -13.28
CA ARG A 175 18.05 -9.47 -14.55
C ARG A 175 16.59 -9.05 -14.48
N PRO A 176 15.96 -8.65 -15.61
CA PRO A 176 14.53 -8.38 -15.66
C PRO A 176 13.67 -9.56 -15.18
N ILE A 177 12.41 -9.29 -14.79
CA ILE A 177 11.44 -10.32 -14.37
C ILE A 177 11.21 -11.35 -15.49
N GLY A 178 11.20 -10.90 -16.74
CA GLY A 178 11.16 -11.78 -17.90
C GLY A 178 11.72 -11.05 -19.10
N THR A 179 12.42 -11.79 -19.95
CA THR A 179 12.92 -11.31 -21.23
C THR A 179 12.28 -12.17 -22.30
N PHE A 180 11.47 -11.54 -23.16
CA PHE A 180 10.67 -12.22 -24.15
C PHE A 180 10.91 -11.61 -25.52
N ILE A 181 10.85 -12.45 -26.55
CA ILE A 181 10.78 -12.02 -27.95
C ILE A 181 9.48 -12.58 -28.51
N PHE A 182 8.56 -11.70 -28.89
CA PHE A 182 7.30 -12.10 -29.52
C PHE A 182 7.44 -12.06 -31.05
N CYS A 183 7.60 -13.23 -31.65
CA CYS A 183 7.71 -13.41 -33.09
C CYS A 183 6.31 -13.54 -33.75
N GLY A 184 6.19 -13.13 -35.02
CA GLY A 184 4.96 -13.28 -35.82
C GLY A 184 4.52 -12.01 -36.56
N PRO A 185 3.43 -12.05 -37.35
CA PRO A 185 2.90 -10.87 -38.03
C PRO A 185 2.26 -9.87 -37.04
N THR A 186 1.94 -8.67 -37.51
CA THR A 186 1.17 -7.70 -36.72
C THR A 186 -0.28 -8.15 -36.54
N GLY A 187 -0.94 -7.68 -35.48
CA GLY A 187 -2.36 -7.99 -35.22
C GLY A 187 -2.66 -9.34 -34.57
N VAL A 188 -1.67 -10.22 -34.36
CA VAL A 188 -1.89 -11.57 -33.77
C VAL A 188 -1.95 -11.60 -32.23
N GLY A 189 -1.93 -10.44 -31.57
CA GLY A 189 -2.05 -10.33 -30.12
C GLY A 189 -0.76 -10.08 -29.34
N LYS A 190 0.38 -9.81 -30.00
CA LYS A 190 1.67 -9.53 -29.33
C LYS A 190 1.61 -8.33 -28.39
N THR A 191 1.11 -7.20 -28.90
CA THR A 191 0.92 -5.97 -28.10
C THR A 191 -0.16 -6.17 -27.04
N GLU A 192 -1.20 -6.94 -27.36
CA GLU A 192 -2.29 -7.18 -26.42
C GLU A 192 -1.83 -8.02 -25.23
N LEU A 193 -0.97 -9.02 -25.45
CA LEU A 193 -0.36 -9.79 -24.38
C LEU A 193 0.48 -8.92 -23.44
N SER A 194 1.25 -7.97 -23.99
CA SER A 194 1.99 -6.99 -23.18
C SER A 194 1.07 -6.06 -22.38
N ASN A 195 -0.04 -5.60 -22.98
CA ASN A 195 -1.02 -4.76 -22.30
C ASN A 195 -1.74 -5.51 -21.18
N ALA A 196 -2.23 -6.72 -21.47
CA ALA A 196 -2.89 -7.58 -20.50
C ALA A 196 -1.96 -7.91 -19.33
N LEU A 197 -0.69 -8.26 -19.62
CA LEU A 197 0.31 -8.48 -18.58
C LEU A 197 0.54 -7.23 -17.72
N ALA A 198 0.63 -6.04 -18.35
CA ALA A 198 0.81 -4.79 -17.63
C ALA A 198 -0.35 -4.51 -16.67
N GLU A 199 -1.58 -4.74 -17.12
CA GLU A 199 -2.77 -4.53 -16.31
C GLU A 199 -2.90 -5.57 -15.18
N THR A 200 -2.74 -6.86 -15.47
CA THR A 200 -2.86 -7.93 -14.47
C THR A 200 -1.77 -7.83 -13.40
N MET A 201 -0.52 -7.51 -13.78
CA MET A 201 0.61 -7.47 -12.85
C MET A 201 0.79 -6.11 -12.18
N PHE A 202 0.52 -5.01 -12.89
CA PHE A 202 0.83 -3.66 -12.42
C PHE A 202 -0.40 -2.77 -12.22
N GLY A 203 -1.60 -3.28 -12.52
CA GLY A 203 -2.89 -2.65 -12.22
C GLY A 203 -3.41 -1.69 -13.29
N ASP A 204 -2.57 -1.25 -14.22
CA ASP A 204 -2.96 -0.36 -15.32
C ASP A 204 -2.07 -0.63 -16.55
N LYS A 205 -2.69 -0.70 -17.73
CA LYS A 205 -2.00 -0.77 -19.02
C LYS A 205 -1.04 0.42 -19.26
N LYS A 206 -1.30 1.57 -18.65
CA LYS A 206 -0.44 2.77 -18.76
C LYS A 206 0.95 2.59 -18.14
N ASN A 207 1.11 1.59 -17.28
CA ASN A 207 2.42 1.22 -16.74
C ASN A 207 3.31 0.51 -17.77
N LEU A 208 2.80 0.22 -18.97
CA LEU A 208 3.60 -0.27 -20.08
C LEU A 208 4.37 0.88 -20.74
N ILE A 209 5.69 0.86 -20.58
CA ILE A 209 6.58 1.70 -21.38
C ILE A 209 6.75 1.04 -22.75
N ARG A 210 6.27 1.72 -23.80
CA ARG A 210 6.40 1.27 -25.18
C ARG A 210 7.41 2.14 -25.92
N ILE A 211 8.35 1.49 -26.59
CA ILE A 211 9.35 2.15 -27.43
C ILE A 211 9.24 1.54 -28.84
N ASP A 212 9.02 2.36 -29.86
CA ASP A 212 8.97 1.91 -31.24
C ASP A 212 10.37 1.94 -31.85
N MET A 213 10.98 0.77 -32.05
CA MET A 213 12.33 0.64 -32.61
C MET A 213 12.43 1.17 -34.05
N SER A 214 11.32 1.30 -34.78
CA SER A 214 11.30 1.84 -36.14
C SER A 214 11.68 3.33 -36.15
N GLU A 215 11.44 4.04 -35.05
CA GLU A 215 11.79 5.46 -34.89
C GLU A 215 13.31 5.67 -34.67
N TYR A 216 14.05 4.61 -34.35
CA TYR A 216 15.47 4.66 -33.96
C TYR A 216 16.43 4.06 -35.00
N MET A 217 15.99 3.95 -36.26
CA MET A 217 16.84 3.42 -37.33
C MET A 217 18.00 4.37 -37.71
N GLU A 218 17.81 5.67 -37.54
CA GLU A 218 18.82 6.67 -37.90
C GLU A 218 19.77 6.97 -36.73
N LYS A 219 21.05 7.17 -37.04
CA LYS A 219 22.11 7.42 -36.05
C LYS A 219 21.82 8.61 -35.13
N HIS A 220 21.14 9.64 -35.64
CA HIS A 220 20.75 10.82 -34.88
C HIS A 220 19.47 10.62 -34.06
N SER A 221 18.62 9.66 -34.40
CA SER A 221 17.43 9.33 -33.61
C SER A 221 17.77 8.53 -32.36
N VAL A 222 18.83 7.71 -32.43
CA VAL A 222 19.32 6.91 -31.28
C VAL A 222 19.67 7.80 -30.08
N SER A 223 20.19 9.01 -30.30
CA SER A 223 20.53 9.93 -29.20
C SER A 223 19.32 10.36 -28.39
N ARG A 224 18.09 10.28 -28.93
CA ARG A 224 16.85 10.51 -28.15
C ARG A 224 16.58 9.42 -27.13
N LEU A 225 17.08 8.20 -27.37
CA LEU A 225 16.91 7.05 -26.47
C LEU A 225 18.06 6.92 -25.46
N ILE A 226 19.31 7.12 -25.92
CA ILE A 226 20.51 6.93 -25.08
C ILE A 226 20.99 8.24 -24.40
N GLY A 227 20.43 9.38 -24.79
CA GLY A 227 20.89 10.70 -24.39
C GLY A 227 21.79 11.36 -25.45
N ALA A 228 21.60 12.66 -25.65
CA ALA A 228 22.44 13.43 -26.56
C ALA A 228 23.88 13.55 -26.03
N PRO A 229 24.90 13.53 -26.91
CA PRO A 229 26.25 13.92 -26.53
C PRO A 229 26.25 15.34 -25.93
N PRO A 230 27.16 15.65 -24.99
CA PRO A 230 27.27 17.01 -24.44
C PRO A 230 27.39 18.05 -25.58
N GLY A 231 26.40 18.95 -25.68
CA GLY A 231 26.36 20.02 -26.69
C GLY A 231 25.33 19.87 -27.82
N TYR A 232 24.54 18.79 -27.85
CA TYR A 232 23.37 18.64 -28.73
C TYR A 232 22.07 18.75 -27.90
N ILE A 233 21.10 19.56 -28.37
CA ILE A 233 19.73 19.64 -27.83
C ILE A 233 18.84 18.67 -28.60
#